data_AF-A0A183DXR4-F1
#
_entry.id   AF-A0A183DXR4-F1
#
_cell.length_a   1.000
_cell.length_b   1.000
_cell.length_c   1.000
_cell.angle_alpha   90.00
_cell.angle_beta   90.00
_cell.angle_gamma   90.00
#
_symmetry.space_group_name_H-M   'P 1'
#
loop_
_entity.id
_entity.type
_entity.pdbx_description
1 polymer ?
#
loop_
_entity_poly.entity_id
_entity_poly.type
_entity_poly.pdbx_seq_one_letter_code
_entity_poly.pdbx_strand_id
1 'polypeptide(L)'
;MWFVMVVAQRLNLQPIGNSMRIGVISQLIRFFWVIFQASYLDGTVIDYFKGMSDLEKRRIAFVGDATQRIQEDYLRILRYFRFFGRLAPCGDAHEKETLDAIVANKSGMKDISGERIWSELKKICVGRLGGEVITTMLKQCGLALLLGLPENADTAHFCQMHRRFHPNIEAMTLLTSCKLSHAEKSLAEFIMQHRDAAEKDAANDVFFKNVLLHEERLHKFTRKKVQTSREKVIELAKYAMSDDRIINEIRAWETPVFPVSGLDLMHSNVPSGQHVKKILDHLFKLWIESQWKMDQEELLKHIDDIEWRNEKSRSTQKRKHSFEDR
;
A
#
# COMPACT_ATOMS: atom_id res chain seq x y z
N MET A 1 -41.27 2.40 15.16
CA MET A 1 -41.63 2.99 13.86
C MET A 1 -40.33 3.22 13.09
N TRP A 2 -40.08 2.47 12.02
CA TRP A 2 -38.76 2.38 11.38
C TRP A 2 -38.86 2.58 9.86
N PHE A 3 -38.47 3.74 9.35
CA PHE A 3 -38.17 3.95 7.92
C PHE A 3 -37.42 5.26 7.71
N VAL A 4 -36.37 5.23 6.87
CA VAL A 4 -36.21 6.03 5.63
C VAL A 4 -34.83 5.76 5.05
N MET A 5 -34.77 5.53 3.74
CA MET A 5 -33.58 5.25 2.95
C MET A 5 -33.38 6.39 1.95
N VAL A 6 -32.19 7.02 1.93
CA VAL A 6 -31.81 7.96 0.85
C VAL A 6 -30.36 7.75 0.41
N VAL A 7 -30.19 7.65 -0.91
CA VAL A 7 -28.90 7.67 -1.61
C VAL A 7 -28.61 9.11 -2.05
N ALA A 8 -27.43 9.64 -1.71
CA ALA A 8 -26.99 10.96 -2.17
C ALA A 8 -26.28 10.83 -3.53
N GLN A 9 -26.95 11.21 -4.61
CA GLN A 9 -26.42 11.25 -5.97
C GLN A 9 -25.74 12.61 -6.24
N ARG A 10 -24.87 12.69 -7.26
CA ARG A 10 -24.06 13.89 -7.57
C ARG A 10 -24.92 15.13 -7.83
N LEU A 11 -24.52 16.27 -7.26
CA LEU A 11 -24.85 17.60 -7.77
C LEU A 11 -23.61 18.50 -7.77
N ASN A 12 -23.44 19.27 -8.86
CA ASN A 12 -22.40 20.30 -9.00
C ASN A 12 -23.02 21.66 -8.68
N LEU A 13 -22.42 22.44 -7.78
CA LEU A 13 -22.67 23.87 -7.63
C LEU A 13 -21.35 24.63 -7.38
N GLN A 14 -21.29 25.87 -7.86
CA GLN A 14 -20.11 26.75 -7.81
C GLN A 14 -20.03 27.54 -6.49
N PRO A 15 -18.85 28.08 -6.12
CA PRO A 15 -18.61 28.57 -4.76
C PRO A 15 -19.09 30.02 -4.54
N ILE A 16 -19.68 30.25 -3.36
CA ILE A 16 -19.83 31.55 -2.71
C ILE A 16 -19.05 31.50 -1.37
N GLY A 17 -18.72 32.66 -0.80
CA GLY A 17 -17.68 32.86 0.24
C GLY A 17 -17.63 31.86 1.41
N ASN A 18 -16.42 31.67 1.96
CA ASN A 18 -16.09 30.80 3.10
C ASN A 18 -16.54 29.34 2.97
N SER A 19 -16.30 28.74 1.79
CA SER A 19 -16.66 27.36 1.48
C SER A 19 -15.87 26.31 2.26
N MET A 20 -16.33 25.96 3.46
CA MET A 20 -16.02 24.65 4.05
C MET A 20 -16.86 23.59 3.31
N ARG A 21 -16.27 22.95 2.29
CA ARG A 21 -16.98 22.16 1.27
C ARG A 21 -18.00 21.16 1.87
N ILE A 22 -19.25 21.24 1.40
CA ILE A 22 -20.41 20.44 1.83
C ILE A 22 -20.15 18.92 1.88
N GLY A 23 -19.23 18.41 1.04
CA GLY A 23 -18.79 17.00 1.07
C GLY A 23 -18.11 16.55 2.39
N VAL A 24 -17.65 17.47 3.25
CA VAL A 24 -17.19 17.16 4.61
C VAL A 24 -18.39 16.88 5.52
N ILE A 25 -19.37 17.78 5.52
CA ILE A 25 -20.62 17.67 6.27
C ILE A 25 -21.34 16.36 5.90
N SER A 26 -21.47 16.08 4.60
CA SER A 26 -22.11 14.86 4.07
C SER A 26 -21.53 13.55 4.62
N GLN A 27 -20.23 13.51 4.96
CA GLN A 27 -19.60 12.32 5.52
C GLN A 27 -19.71 12.21 7.04
N LEU A 28 -19.92 13.32 7.77
CA LEU A 28 -20.20 13.32 9.21
C LEU A 28 -21.60 12.76 9.51
N ILE A 29 -22.61 13.15 8.72
CA ILE A 29 -24.03 12.76 8.86
C ILE A 29 -24.21 11.26 9.15
N ARG A 30 -23.49 10.40 8.43
CA ARG A 30 -23.79 8.95 8.42
C ARG A 30 -23.28 8.17 9.63
N PHE A 31 -22.38 8.69 10.48
CA PHE A 31 -21.75 7.88 11.53
C PHE A 31 -21.88 8.42 12.97
N PHE A 32 -22.26 9.69 13.19
CA PHE A 32 -22.45 10.24 14.55
C PHE A 32 -23.89 10.54 14.96
N TRP A 33 -24.89 10.34 14.08
CA TRP A 33 -26.28 10.75 14.35
C TRP A 33 -26.47 12.25 14.63
N VAL A 34 -25.54 13.10 14.19
CA VAL A 34 -25.89 14.50 13.89
C VAL A 34 -26.90 14.44 12.73
N ILE A 35 -28.18 14.65 13.04
CA ILE A 35 -29.27 14.70 12.05
C ILE A 35 -29.17 16.03 11.32
N PHE A 36 -28.12 16.19 10.52
CA PHE A 36 -28.00 17.24 9.51
C PHE A 36 -28.98 16.92 8.37
N GLN A 37 -30.28 16.98 8.66
CA GLN A 37 -31.27 17.04 7.61
C GLN A 37 -31.17 18.43 7.01
N ALA A 38 -30.40 18.55 5.93
CA ALA A 38 -30.55 19.63 4.97
C ALA A 38 -31.87 19.38 4.21
N SER A 39 -32.99 19.61 4.90
CA SER A 39 -34.37 19.35 4.42
C SER A 39 -34.82 20.36 3.39
N TYR A 40 -34.09 21.46 3.23
CA TYR A 40 -34.47 22.62 2.44
C TYR A 40 -33.28 23.07 1.58
N LEU A 41 -33.60 23.62 0.40
CA LEU A 41 -32.63 24.09 -0.61
C LEU A 41 -31.99 25.45 -0.25
N ASP A 42 -32.30 25.98 0.94
CA ASP A 42 -31.83 27.25 1.50
C ASP A 42 -30.50 27.13 2.29
N GLY A 43 -30.11 25.91 2.69
CA GLY A 43 -28.96 25.66 3.55
C GLY A 43 -29.27 25.62 5.05
N THR A 44 -30.55 25.60 5.46
CA THR A 44 -30.96 25.52 6.87
C THR A 44 -30.43 24.24 7.54
N VAL A 45 -29.88 24.41 8.74
CA VAL A 45 -29.28 23.34 9.57
C VAL A 45 -30.09 23.18 10.84
N ILE A 46 -30.58 21.96 11.10
CA ILE A 46 -31.20 21.59 12.37
C ILE A 46 -30.21 20.75 13.17
N ASP A 47 -29.75 21.26 14.31
CA ASP A 47 -28.78 20.58 15.17
C ASP A 47 -29.42 20.06 16.46
N TYR A 48 -29.80 18.78 16.44
CA TYR A 48 -30.45 18.10 17.56
C TYR A 48 -29.49 17.72 18.71
N PHE A 49 -28.17 17.78 18.49
CA PHE A 49 -27.18 17.20 19.41
C PHE A 49 -25.98 18.12 19.73
N LYS A 50 -26.05 19.40 19.36
CA LYS A 50 -24.96 20.40 19.49
C LYS A 50 -23.71 20.06 18.66
N GLY A 51 -23.88 19.28 17.59
CA GLY A 51 -22.83 18.89 16.66
C GLY A 51 -22.15 20.06 15.94
N MET A 52 -22.79 21.23 15.84
CA MET A 52 -22.15 22.46 15.34
C MET A 52 -21.06 22.96 16.30
N SER A 53 -21.35 23.02 17.60
CA SER A 53 -20.35 23.37 18.64
C SER A 53 -19.16 22.40 18.62
N ASP A 54 -19.44 21.12 18.40
CA ASP A 54 -18.39 20.10 18.36
C ASP A 54 -17.57 20.16 17.07
N LEU A 55 -18.19 20.51 15.94
CA LEU A 55 -17.49 20.75 14.67
C LEU A 55 -16.59 21.99 14.75
N GLU A 56 -17.05 23.08 15.35
CA GLU A 56 -16.27 24.29 15.64
C GLU A 56 -15.06 23.99 16.52
N LYS A 57 -15.27 23.26 17.62
CA LYS A 57 -14.22 22.82 18.56
C LYS A 57 -13.35 21.69 18.02
N ARG A 58 -13.69 21.12 16.84
CA ARG A 58 -13.06 19.93 16.25
C ARG A 58 -13.02 18.75 17.22
N ARG A 59 -14.09 18.60 18.02
CA ARG A 59 -14.33 17.52 18.98
C ARG A 59 -14.97 16.34 18.26
N ILE A 60 -14.57 15.11 18.62
CA ILE A 60 -15.15 13.88 18.09
C ILE A 60 -15.66 13.10 19.30
N ALA A 61 -16.98 13.06 19.49
CA ALA A 61 -17.64 12.46 20.65
C ALA A 61 -18.90 11.71 20.20
N PHE A 62 -19.26 10.62 20.89
CA PHE A 62 -20.45 9.82 20.57
C PHE A 62 -21.76 10.51 20.99
N VAL A 63 -22.83 10.35 20.21
CA VAL A 63 -24.16 10.85 20.56
C VAL A 63 -24.89 9.83 21.44
N GLY A 64 -24.94 10.14 22.74
CA GLY A 64 -25.35 9.20 23.79
C GLY A 64 -24.16 8.44 24.36
N ASP A 65 -24.41 7.32 25.05
CA ASP A 65 -23.34 6.49 25.62
C ASP A 65 -22.44 5.88 24.54
N ALA A 66 -21.14 6.13 24.63
CA ALA A 66 -20.13 5.57 23.74
C ALA A 66 -20.11 4.03 23.75
N THR A 67 -20.38 3.39 24.89
CA THR A 67 -20.36 1.92 25.02
C THR A 67 -21.49 1.28 24.21
N GLN A 68 -22.74 1.69 24.42
CA GLN A 68 -23.89 1.29 23.60
C GLN A 68 -23.63 1.58 22.12
N ARG A 69 -23.11 2.77 21.78
CA ARG A 69 -22.82 3.12 20.39
C ARG A 69 -21.75 2.24 19.76
N ILE A 70 -20.75 1.77 20.50
CA ILE A 70 -19.74 0.84 19.98
C ILE A 70 -20.33 -0.57 19.81
N GLN A 71 -21.15 -1.03 20.76
CA GLN A 71 -21.79 -2.35 20.72
C GLN A 71 -22.81 -2.50 19.59
N GLU A 72 -23.43 -1.41 19.11
CA GLU A 72 -24.28 -1.42 17.89
C GLU A 72 -23.52 -1.81 16.60
N ASP A 73 -22.24 -1.45 16.47
CA ASP A 73 -21.36 -1.81 15.35
C ASP A 73 -19.90 -1.51 15.72
N TYR A 74 -19.13 -2.52 16.12
CA TYR A 74 -17.75 -2.36 16.61
C TYR A 74 -16.81 -1.68 15.59
N LEU A 75 -17.15 -1.63 14.29
CA LEU A 75 -16.41 -0.84 13.29
C LEU A 75 -16.38 0.67 13.62
N ARG A 76 -17.30 1.15 14.47
CA ARG A 76 -17.32 2.52 15.00
C ARG A 76 -16.04 2.91 15.74
N ILE A 77 -15.31 1.96 16.33
CA ILE A 77 -13.97 2.18 16.90
C ILE A 77 -13.02 2.73 15.81
N LEU A 78 -12.94 2.07 14.65
CA LEU A 78 -12.09 2.53 13.54
C LEU A 78 -12.61 3.80 12.88
N ARG A 79 -13.94 3.97 12.79
CA ARG A 79 -14.55 5.19 12.24
C ARG A 79 -14.24 6.40 13.11
N TYR A 80 -14.26 6.25 14.44
CA TYR A 80 -13.82 7.27 15.40
C TYR A 80 -12.39 7.72 15.07
N PHE A 81 -11.43 6.79 15.05
CA PHE A 81 -10.03 7.10 14.74
C PHE A 81 -9.83 7.75 13.36
N ARG A 82 -10.58 7.30 12.34
CA ARG A 82 -10.55 7.91 11.00
C ARG A 82 -11.10 9.35 10.98
N PHE A 83 -12.20 9.62 11.69
CA PHE A 83 -12.76 10.98 11.76
C PHE A 83 -11.87 11.90 12.61
N PHE A 84 -11.36 11.39 13.72
CA PHE A 84 -10.37 12.06 14.56
C PHE A 84 -9.14 12.46 13.74
N GLY A 85 -8.48 11.49 13.07
CA GLY A 85 -7.29 11.73 12.25
C GLY A 85 -7.49 12.63 11.03
N ARG A 86 -8.75 12.98 10.71
CA ARG A 86 -9.11 13.98 9.71
C ARG A 86 -9.39 15.36 10.33
N LEU A 87 -10.14 15.42 11.43
CA LEU A 87 -10.76 16.64 11.95
C LEU A 87 -10.07 17.21 13.20
N ALA A 88 -9.57 16.38 14.11
CA ALA A 88 -9.02 16.80 15.40
C ALA A 88 -7.84 17.78 15.24
N PRO A 89 -7.61 18.72 16.19
CA PRO A 89 -6.53 19.69 16.06
C PRO A 89 -5.14 19.00 16.05
N CYS A 90 -4.91 18.08 16.98
CA CYS A 90 -3.68 17.30 17.17
C CYS A 90 -4.01 15.87 17.65
N GLY A 91 -3.01 14.98 17.64
CA GLY A 91 -3.12 13.58 18.06
C GLY A 91 -3.61 13.37 19.49
N ASP A 92 -3.19 14.23 20.43
CA ASP A 92 -3.51 14.07 21.86
C ASP A 92 -4.89 14.60 22.26
N ALA A 93 -5.67 15.17 21.33
CA ALA A 93 -6.99 15.74 21.58
C ALA A 93 -8.12 14.70 21.84
N HIS A 94 -7.76 13.48 22.21
CA HIS A 94 -8.70 12.39 22.48
C HIS A 94 -9.42 12.57 23.82
N GLU A 95 -10.74 12.37 23.83
CA GLU A 95 -11.52 12.32 25.06
C GLU A 95 -11.27 11.01 25.80
N LYS A 96 -10.81 11.08 27.06
CA LYS A 96 -10.46 9.91 27.86
C LYS A 96 -11.63 8.91 27.96
N GLU A 97 -12.83 9.38 28.25
CA GLU A 97 -14.04 8.54 28.35
C GLU A 97 -14.32 7.75 27.06
N THR A 98 -14.05 8.35 25.90
CA THR A 98 -14.18 7.67 24.60
C THR A 98 -13.08 6.63 24.40
N LEU A 99 -11.83 6.90 24.81
CA LEU A 99 -10.75 5.89 24.77
C LEU A 99 -11.01 4.73 25.73
N ASP A 100 -11.48 5.01 26.95
CA ASP A 100 -11.82 4.00 27.96
C ASP A 100 -12.96 3.09 27.44
N ALA A 101 -14.00 3.67 26.83
CA ALA A 101 -15.07 2.92 26.18
C ALA A 101 -14.57 2.07 24.98
N ILE A 102 -13.63 2.58 24.18
CA ILE A 102 -12.97 1.82 23.10
C ILE A 102 -12.17 0.63 23.67
N VAL A 103 -11.40 0.85 24.74
CA VAL A 103 -10.58 -0.19 25.39
C VAL A 103 -11.45 -1.29 25.99
N ALA A 104 -12.57 -0.93 26.63
CA ALA A 104 -13.51 -1.89 27.20
C ALA A 104 -14.19 -2.78 26.13
N ASN A 105 -14.51 -2.21 24.96
CA ASN A 105 -15.31 -2.88 23.92
C ASN A 105 -14.49 -3.47 22.75
N LYS A 106 -13.15 -3.32 22.72
CA LYS A 106 -12.31 -3.78 21.60
C LYS A 106 -12.40 -5.28 21.31
N SER A 107 -12.80 -6.11 22.28
CA SER A 107 -12.98 -7.55 22.12
C SER A 107 -13.97 -7.92 21.00
N GLY A 108 -15.04 -7.14 20.83
CA GLY A 108 -16.05 -7.33 19.77
C GLY A 108 -15.56 -6.97 18.36
N MET A 109 -14.36 -6.41 18.20
CA MET A 109 -13.76 -6.24 16.87
C MET A 109 -13.45 -7.57 16.18
N LYS A 110 -13.38 -8.68 16.93
CA LYS A 110 -13.20 -10.04 16.41
C LYS A 110 -14.34 -10.48 15.47
N ASP A 111 -15.54 -9.93 15.66
CA ASP A 111 -16.74 -10.29 14.89
C ASP A 111 -16.86 -9.47 13.58
N ILE A 112 -15.90 -8.56 13.32
CA ILE A 112 -15.86 -7.76 12.11
C ILE A 112 -15.05 -8.47 11.01
N SER A 113 -15.66 -8.66 9.84
CA SER A 113 -14.97 -9.08 8.61
C SER A 113 -13.71 -8.26 8.32
N GLY A 114 -12.58 -8.91 8.03
CA GLY A 114 -11.28 -8.27 7.84
C GLY A 114 -11.27 -7.20 6.74
N GLU A 115 -12.11 -7.34 5.71
CA GLU A 115 -12.28 -6.38 4.62
C GLU A 115 -12.85 -5.04 5.12
N ARG A 116 -13.80 -5.07 6.07
CA ARG A 116 -14.35 -3.86 6.70
C ARG A 116 -13.28 -3.16 7.54
N ILE A 117 -12.55 -3.92 8.38
CA ILE A 117 -11.40 -3.42 9.16
C ILE A 117 -10.38 -2.75 8.23
N TRP A 118 -9.92 -3.48 7.22
CA TRP A 118 -8.93 -3.02 6.25
C TRP A 118 -9.38 -1.75 5.51
N SER A 119 -10.65 -1.71 5.10
CA SER A 119 -11.22 -0.55 4.41
C SER A 119 -11.17 0.73 5.25
N GLU A 120 -11.21 0.64 6.57
CA GLU A 120 -11.10 1.79 7.48
C GLU A 120 -9.64 2.06 7.87
N LEU A 121 -8.87 1.02 8.18
CA LEU A 121 -7.44 1.12 8.52
C LEU A 121 -6.63 1.83 7.42
N LYS A 122 -6.85 1.47 6.15
CA LYS A 122 -6.25 2.15 5.00
C LYS A 122 -6.49 3.68 5.02
N LYS A 123 -7.73 4.10 5.34
CA LYS A 123 -8.13 5.52 5.39
C LYS A 123 -7.54 6.25 6.60
N ILE A 124 -7.20 5.54 7.67
CA ILE A 124 -6.51 6.09 8.85
C ILE A 124 -5.05 6.38 8.51
N CYS A 125 -4.33 5.41 7.93
CA CYS A 125 -2.89 5.54 7.68
C CYS A 125 -2.53 6.66 6.70
N VAL A 126 -3.34 6.86 5.64
CA VAL A 126 -3.15 8.00 4.71
C VAL A 126 -3.82 9.30 5.17
N GLY A 127 -4.43 9.30 6.37
CA GLY A 127 -5.08 10.47 6.96
C GLY A 127 -4.09 11.51 7.51
N ARG A 128 -4.56 12.74 7.74
CA ARG A 128 -3.71 13.88 8.15
C ARG A 128 -2.91 13.63 9.43
N LEU A 129 -3.50 12.96 10.42
CA LEU A 129 -2.82 12.58 11.67
C LEU A 129 -2.56 11.06 11.74
N GLY A 130 -2.36 10.40 10.58
CA GLY A 130 -2.23 8.95 10.48
C GLY A 130 -1.19 8.35 11.43
N GLY A 131 0.01 8.94 11.54
CA GLY A 131 1.04 8.48 12.48
C GLY A 131 0.64 8.57 13.95
N GLU A 132 0.11 9.71 14.38
CA GLU A 132 -0.36 9.93 15.75
C GLU A 132 -1.51 8.98 16.10
N VAL A 133 -2.51 8.85 15.22
CA VAL A 133 -3.68 8.01 15.43
C VAL A 133 -3.33 6.52 15.49
N ILE A 134 -2.46 6.03 14.59
CA ILE A 134 -1.97 4.65 14.65
C ILE A 134 -1.16 4.41 15.93
N THR A 135 -0.38 5.40 16.38
CA THR A 135 0.34 5.32 17.65
C THR A 135 -0.61 5.19 18.85
N THR A 136 -1.70 5.97 18.90
CA THR A 136 -2.75 5.83 19.93
C THR A 136 -3.44 4.46 19.85
N MET A 137 -3.88 4.04 18.66
CA MET A 137 -4.56 2.75 18.45
C MET A 137 -3.73 1.56 18.91
N LEU A 138 -2.42 1.59 18.68
CA LEU A 138 -1.51 0.50 19.05
C LEU A 138 -1.08 0.59 20.52
N LYS A 139 -0.58 1.74 21.00
CA LYS A 139 0.01 1.88 22.34
C LYS A 139 -1.00 2.12 23.46
N GLN A 140 -2.00 2.96 23.24
CA GLN A 140 -2.99 3.29 24.28
C GLN A 140 -4.16 2.30 24.26
N CYS A 141 -4.72 2.03 23.07
CA CYS A 141 -5.87 1.14 22.97
C CYS A 141 -5.51 -0.35 22.86
N GLY A 142 -4.27 -0.69 22.51
CA GLY A 142 -3.82 -2.09 22.37
C GLY A 142 -4.63 -2.86 21.33
N LEU A 143 -4.76 -2.31 20.12
CA LEU A 143 -5.54 -2.90 19.01
C LEU A 143 -4.71 -3.77 18.06
N ALA A 144 -3.38 -3.85 18.20
CA ALA A 144 -2.46 -4.47 17.22
C ALA A 144 -2.96 -5.82 16.64
N LEU A 145 -3.15 -6.83 17.48
CA LEU A 145 -3.61 -8.16 17.06
C LEU A 145 -4.97 -8.14 16.34
N LEU A 146 -5.90 -7.26 16.76
CA LEU A 146 -7.24 -7.14 16.19
C LEU A 146 -7.22 -6.52 14.78
N LEU A 147 -6.14 -5.83 14.42
CA LEU A 147 -5.91 -5.23 13.10
C LEU A 147 -5.02 -6.11 12.20
N GLY A 148 -4.56 -7.27 12.71
CA GLY A 148 -3.55 -8.09 12.04
C GLY A 148 -2.20 -7.38 11.95
N LEU A 149 -1.83 -6.57 12.96
CA LEU A 149 -0.53 -5.93 13.09
C LEU A 149 0.29 -6.59 14.21
N PRO A 150 1.63 -6.62 14.10
CA PRO A 150 2.49 -7.10 15.17
C PRO A 150 2.41 -6.18 16.39
N GLU A 151 2.47 -6.75 17.59
CA GLU A 151 2.37 -5.98 18.84
C GLU A 151 3.53 -4.98 19.00
N ASN A 152 4.73 -5.39 18.57
CA ASN A 152 5.94 -4.57 18.56
C ASN A 152 6.12 -3.78 17.24
N ALA A 153 5.04 -3.28 16.63
CA ALA A 153 5.11 -2.45 15.42
C ALA A 153 5.85 -1.13 15.67
N ASP A 154 6.80 -0.77 14.81
CA ASP A 154 7.55 0.49 14.94
C ASP A 154 6.71 1.72 14.52
N THR A 155 5.91 2.17 15.47
CA THR A 155 5.20 3.45 15.45
C THR A 155 6.11 4.67 15.21
N ALA A 156 7.39 4.65 15.59
CA ALA A 156 8.27 5.80 15.44
C ALA A 156 8.72 5.95 13.98
N HIS A 157 9.19 4.88 13.35
CA HIS A 157 9.49 4.86 11.91
C HIS A 157 8.22 5.12 11.07
N PHE A 158 7.07 4.55 11.45
CA PHE A 158 5.77 4.89 10.84
C PHE A 158 5.50 6.41 10.88
N CYS A 159 5.66 7.05 12.04
CA CYS A 159 5.43 8.48 12.19
C CYS A 159 6.40 9.33 11.36
N GLN A 160 7.65 8.88 11.19
CA GLN A 160 8.65 9.57 10.36
C GLN A 160 8.29 9.48 8.86
N MET A 161 8.00 8.28 8.35
CA MET A 161 7.54 8.08 6.97
C MET A 161 6.27 8.88 6.68
N HIS A 162 5.27 8.78 7.56
CA HIS A 162 3.99 9.49 7.42
C HIS A 162 4.20 11.01 7.37
N ARG A 163 4.98 11.57 8.30
CA ARG A 163 5.29 13.01 8.35
C ARG A 163 6.07 13.50 7.13
N ARG A 164 6.98 12.70 6.57
CA ARG A 164 7.80 13.05 5.40
C ARG A 164 7.01 13.00 4.09
N PHE A 165 6.17 11.98 3.91
CA PHE A 165 5.58 11.66 2.60
C PHE A 165 4.06 11.87 2.48
N HIS A 166 3.32 12.13 3.56
CA HIS A 166 1.88 12.46 3.47
C HIS A 166 1.63 13.75 2.64
N PRO A 167 0.63 13.78 1.74
CA PRO A 167 -0.41 12.78 1.50
C PRO A 167 -0.03 11.72 0.43
N ASN A 168 1.18 11.79 -0.11
CA ASN A 168 1.65 11.03 -1.27
C ASN A 168 2.30 9.69 -0.88
N ILE A 169 1.75 8.96 0.09
CA ILE A 169 2.28 7.68 0.58
C ILE A 169 1.19 6.61 0.58
N GLU A 170 1.51 5.41 0.08
CA GLU A 170 0.56 4.30 0.10
C GLU A 170 0.42 3.69 1.50
N ALA A 171 -0.80 3.29 1.87
CA ALA A 171 -1.07 2.65 3.16
C ALA A 171 -0.27 1.36 3.36
N MET A 172 0.14 0.71 2.28
CA MET A 172 0.94 -0.52 2.30
C MET A 172 2.41 -0.30 2.63
N THR A 173 2.97 0.82 2.18
CA THR A 173 4.32 1.28 2.53
C THR A 173 4.41 1.51 4.04
N LEU A 174 3.32 1.96 4.65
CA LEU A 174 3.16 2.16 6.09
C LEU A 174 2.78 0.87 6.88
N LEU A 175 2.21 -0.15 6.25
CA LEU A 175 1.63 -1.34 6.91
C LEU A 175 2.17 -2.66 6.32
N THR A 176 3.48 -2.84 6.33
CA THR A 176 4.22 -3.97 5.72
C THR A 176 4.00 -5.35 6.38
N SER A 177 2.94 -5.53 7.16
CA SER A 177 2.67 -6.75 7.95
C SER A 177 1.19 -7.18 8.07
N CYS A 178 0.24 -6.44 7.47
CA CYS A 178 -1.18 -6.80 7.51
C CYS A 178 -1.56 -7.97 6.58
N LYS A 179 -2.85 -8.39 6.64
CA LYS A 179 -3.48 -9.40 5.76
C LYS A 179 -4.25 -8.69 4.63
N LEU A 180 -4.04 -9.10 3.37
CA LEU A 180 -4.12 -8.18 2.21
C LEU A 180 -4.92 -8.70 1.01
N SER A 181 -5.41 -7.79 0.16
CA SER A 181 -5.87 -8.14 -1.19
C SER A 181 -4.69 -8.41 -2.15
N HIS A 182 -4.94 -9.04 -3.30
CA HIS A 182 -3.86 -9.46 -4.22
C HIS A 182 -2.91 -8.36 -4.70
N ALA A 183 -3.40 -7.13 -4.94
CA ALA A 183 -2.56 -6.02 -5.39
C ALA A 183 -1.65 -5.52 -4.25
N GLU A 184 -2.24 -5.29 -3.08
CA GLU A 184 -1.56 -4.86 -1.86
C GLU A 184 -0.53 -5.87 -1.38
N LYS A 185 -0.88 -7.16 -1.50
CA LYS A 185 0.02 -8.28 -1.21
C LYS A 185 1.28 -8.22 -2.08
N SER A 186 1.17 -7.97 -3.38
CA SER A 186 2.34 -7.87 -4.27
C SER A 186 3.22 -6.66 -3.99
N LEU A 187 2.71 -5.60 -3.34
CA LEU A 187 3.51 -4.47 -2.85
C LEU A 187 4.17 -4.80 -1.51
N ALA A 188 3.45 -5.41 -0.56
CA ALA A 188 4.04 -5.84 0.71
C ALA A 188 5.14 -6.88 0.52
N GLU A 189 4.91 -7.93 -0.27
CA GLU A 189 5.91 -8.96 -0.58
C GLU A 189 7.16 -8.34 -1.21
N PHE A 190 7.00 -7.39 -2.12
CA PHE A 190 8.10 -6.66 -2.75
C PHE A 190 8.88 -5.79 -1.75
N ILE A 191 8.21 -5.01 -0.89
CA ILE A 191 8.88 -4.21 0.14
C ILE A 191 9.59 -5.11 1.13
N MET A 192 8.93 -6.16 1.64
CA MET A 192 9.53 -7.14 2.56
C MET A 192 10.75 -7.86 1.98
N GLN A 193 10.77 -8.14 0.67
CA GLN A 193 11.90 -8.78 -0.02
C GLN A 193 13.12 -7.85 -0.17
N HIS A 194 12.92 -6.54 -0.24
CA HIS A 194 13.98 -5.59 -0.60
C HIS A 194 14.37 -4.58 0.50
N ARG A 195 13.57 -4.39 1.55
CA ARG A 195 13.79 -3.37 2.59
C ARG A 195 15.16 -3.44 3.27
N ASP A 196 15.61 -4.63 3.70
CA ASP A 196 16.87 -4.83 4.42
C ASP A 196 18.13 -4.48 3.58
N ALA A 197 17.96 -4.31 2.26
CA ALA A 197 18.99 -3.78 1.36
C ALA A 197 18.73 -2.29 1.04
N ALA A 198 17.47 -1.91 0.77
CA ALA A 198 17.09 -0.53 0.48
C ALA A 198 17.41 0.44 1.63
N GLU A 199 17.29 0.01 2.89
CA GLU A 199 17.71 0.79 4.07
C GLU A 199 19.21 1.08 4.11
N LYS A 200 20.05 0.20 3.53
CA LYS A 200 21.52 0.36 3.47
C LYS A 200 21.93 1.22 2.27
N ASP A 201 21.27 0.99 1.13
CA ASP A 201 21.47 1.69 -0.13
C ASP A 201 20.52 2.90 -0.31
N ALA A 202 19.98 3.46 0.78
CA ALA A 202 18.95 4.50 0.74
C ALA A 202 19.37 5.78 -0.02
N ALA A 203 20.69 6.04 -0.10
CA ALA A 203 21.29 7.17 -0.83
C ALA A 203 21.80 6.82 -2.25
N ASN A 204 21.63 5.57 -2.70
CA ASN A 204 22.18 5.02 -3.94
C ASN A 204 21.09 4.87 -5.01
N ASP A 205 21.06 5.78 -5.98
CA ASP A 205 20.07 5.75 -7.08
C ASP A 205 20.24 4.51 -7.99
N VAL A 206 21.47 4.03 -8.17
CA VAL A 206 21.79 2.86 -9.02
C VAL A 206 21.19 1.58 -8.43
N PHE A 207 21.14 1.45 -7.10
CA PHE A 207 20.46 0.34 -6.43
C PHE A 207 18.97 0.28 -6.85
N PHE A 208 18.22 1.39 -6.71
CA PHE A 208 16.80 1.41 -7.05
C PHE A 208 16.56 1.24 -8.56
N LYS A 209 17.41 1.81 -9.41
CA LYS A 209 17.38 1.64 -10.87
C LYS A 209 17.60 0.17 -11.27
N ASN A 210 18.50 -0.54 -10.59
CA ASN A 210 18.70 -1.98 -10.78
C ASN A 210 17.50 -2.81 -10.29
N VAL A 211 16.94 -2.52 -9.11
CA VAL A 211 15.73 -3.21 -8.62
C VAL A 211 14.55 -3.03 -9.59
N LEU A 212 14.39 -1.83 -10.18
CA LEU A 212 13.39 -1.57 -11.21
C LEU A 212 13.58 -2.46 -12.45
N LEU A 213 14.81 -2.57 -12.96
CA LEU A 213 15.12 -3.43 -14.11
C LEU A 213 14.80 -4.91 -13.83
N HIS A 214 15.05 -5.40 -12.62
CA HIS A 214 14.65 -6.76 -12.22
C HIS A 214 13.12 -6.95 -12.16
N GLU A 215 12.38 -6.04 -11.52
CA GLU A 215 10.91 -6.09 -11.39
C GLU A 215 10.16 -5.79 -12.72
N GLU A 216 10.77 -5.08 -13.67
CA GLU A 216 10.27 -5.00 -15.05
C GLU A 216 10.57 -6.30 -15.84
N ARG A 217 11.79 -6.85 -15.75
CA ARG A 217 12.18 -8.11 -16.44
C ARG A 217 11.32 -9.31 -16.03
N LEU A 218 10.97 -9.44 -14.75
CA LEU A 218 10.08 -10.48 -14.24
C LEU A 218 8.62 -10.35 -14.75
N HIS A 219 8.20 -9.15 -15.16
CA HIS A 219 6.79 -8.82 -15.39
C HIS A 219 6.45 -8.29 -16.79
N LYS A 220 7.38 -8.36 -17.77
CA LYS A 220 7.20 -7.89 -19.17
C LYS A 220 5.88 -8.31 -19.86
N PHE A 221 5.20 -9.36 -19.40
CA PHE A 221 3.97 -9.90 -20.00
C PHE A 221 2.69 -9.72 -19.16
N THR A 222 2.75 -9.06 -17.99
CA THR A 222 1.59 -8.93 -17.08
C THR A 222 0.62 -7.81 -17.54
N ARG A 223 -0.21 -8.11 -18.55
CA ARG A 223 -1.08 -7.16 -19.31
C ARG A 223 -2.02 -6.22 -18.53
N LYS A 224 -2.25 -6.44 -17.23
CA LYS A 224 -2.98 -5.53 -16.32
C LYS A 224 -2.39 -5.62 -14.90
N LYS A 225 -1.43 -4.77 -14.55
CA LYS A 225 -1.08 -4.51 -13.14
C LYS A 225 -1.99 -3.39 -12.59
N VAL A 226 -2.29 -3.45 -11.29
CA VAL A 226 -2.96 -2.36 -10.54
C VAL A 226 -1.97 -1.25 -10.15
N GLN A 227 -0.68 -1.59 -10.06
CA GLN A 227 0.43 -0.71 -9.72
C GLN A 227 1.63 -1.07 -10.61
N THR A 228 2.34 -0.09 -11.16
CA THR A 228 3.50 -0.35 -12.05
C THR A 228 4.74 -0.81 -11.28
N SER A 229 5.69 -1.42 -11.99
CA SER A 229 7.00 -1.79 -11.43
C SER A 229 7.75 -0.57 -10.87
N ARG A 230 7.62 0.60 -11.52
CA ARG A 230 8.21 1.88 -11.10
C ARG A 230 7.55 2.44 -9.84
N GLU A 231 6.23 2.35 -9.71
CA GLU A 231 5.52 2.72 -8.48
C GLU A 231 5.94 1.86 -7.27
N LYS A 232 6.11 0.54 -7.45
CA LYS A 232 6.64 -0.33 -6.38
C LYS A 232 8.01 0.13 -5.88
N VAL A 233 8.93 0.45 -6.78
CA VAL A 233 10.29 0.92 -6.45
C VAL A 233 10.26 2.31 -5.79
N ILE A 234 9.34 3.18 -6.20
CA ILE A 234 9.11 4.48 -5.55
C ILE A 234 8.59 4.30 -4.11
N GLU A 235 7.69 3.37 -3.85
CA GLU A 235 7.26 3.05 -2.47
C GLU A 235 8.38 2.41 -1.64
N LEU A 236 9.22 1.55 -2.23
CA LEU A 236 10.41 1.01 -1.56
C LEU A 236 11.42 2.11 -1.18
N ALA A 237 11.64 3.10 -2.06
CA ALA A 237 12.51 4.25 -1.77
C ALA A 237 11.93 5.14 -0.65
N LYS A 238 10.61 5.32 -0.59
CA LYS A 238 9.95 5.99 0.55
C LYS A 238 10.10 5.20 1.85
N TYR A 239 9.95 3.88 1.80
CA TYR A 239 10.16 3.01 2.97
C TYR A 239 11.59 3.14 3.51
N ALA A 240 12.58 3.12 2.61
CA ALA A 240 13.99 3.36 2.94
C ALA A 240 14.32 4.81 3.34
N MET A 241 13.33 5.71 3.42
CA MET A 241 13.48 7.14 3.73
C MET A 241 14.44 7.89 2.77
N SER A 242 14.60 7.40 1.54
CA SER A 242 15.44 8.01 0.49
C SER A 242 15.06 9.46 0.18
N ASP A 243 16.03 10.20 -0.36
CA ASP A 243 15.84 11.60 -0.73
C ASP A 243 14.99 11.79 -1.99
N ASP A 244 14.24 12.90 -2.00
CA ASP A 244 13.34 13.25 -3.09
C ASP A 244 14.07 13.40 -4.43
N ARG A 245 15.40 13.67 -4.41
CA ARG A 245 16.25 13.61 -5.61
C ARG A 245 16.20 12.22 -6.23
N ILE A 246 16.45 11.18 -5.45
CA ILE A 246 16.47 9.77 -5.89
C ILE A 246 15.06 9.33 -6.32
N ILE A 247 14.03 9.70 -5.56
CA ILE A 247 12.63 9.39 -5.89
C ILE A 247 12.22 10.03 -7.23
N ASN A 248 12.67 11.26 -7.50
CA ASN A 248 12.40 11.94 -8.77
C ASN A 248 13.28 11.42 -9.92
N GLU A 249 14.53 11.03 -9.66
CA GLU A 249 15.37 10.32 -10.63
C GLU A 249 14.70 9.01 -11.08
N ILE A 250 14.26 8.15 -10.15
CA ILE A 250 13.55 6.88 -10.48
C ILE A 250 12.27 7.16 -11.27
N ARG A 251 11.55 8.23 -10.94
CA ARG A 251 10.31 8.65 -11.62
C ARG A 251 10.56 9.09 -13.06
N ALA A 252 11.62 9.85 -13.31
CA ALA A 252 11.93 10.45 -14.61
C ALA A 252 12.86 9.60 -15.50
N TRP A 253 13.57 8.63 -14.93
CA TRP A 253 14.52 7.78 -15.65
C TRP A 253 13.79 6.88 -16.67
N GLU A 254 14.17 7.00 -17.94
CA GLU A 254 13.74 6.11 -19.01
C GLU A 254 14.41 4.75 -18.84
N THR A 255 13.65 3.66 -18.73
CA THR A 255 14.23 2.33 -18.50
C THR A 255 14.99 1.87 -19.76
N PRO A 256 16.31 1.59 -19.70
CA PRO A 256 17.03 1.04 -20.84
C PRO A 256 16.55 -0.39 -21.12
N VAL A 257 16.43 -0.75 -22.41
CA VAL A 257 15.99 -2.09 -22.81
C VAL A 257 17.19 -3.02 -22.86
N PHE A 258 17.18 -4.09 -22.03
CA PHE A 258 18.18 -5.15 -22.11
C PHE A 258 18.26 -5.71 -23.54
N PRO A 259 19.44 -5.65 -24.21
CA PRO A 259 19.51 -5.77 -25.67
C PRO A 259 19.52 -7.22 -26.19
N VAL A 260 19.73 -8.23 -25.35
CA VAL A 260 19.78 -9.64 -25.78
C VAL A 260 18.42 -10.33 -25.58
N SER A 261 17.88 -10.96 -26.62
CA SER A 261 16.69 -11.80 -26.55
C SER A 261 17.02 -13.30 -26.68
N GLY A 262 16.01 -14.15 -26.48
CA GLY A 262 16.14 -15.58 -26.72
C GLY A 262 16.35 -15.96 -28.19
N LEU A 263 16.04 -15.07 -29.15
CA LEU A 263 16.26 -15.31 -30.59
C LEU A 263 17.72 -15.08 -30.97
N ASP A 264 18.37 -14.07 -30.38
CA ASP A 264 19.78 -13.74 -30.66
C ASP A 264 20.72 -14.86 -30.21
N LEU A 265 20.35 -15.55 -29.12
CA LEU A 265 21.03 -16.76 -28.68
C LEU A 265 20.88 -17.92 -29.70
N MET A 266 19.72 -18.05 -30.36
CA MET A 266 19.54 -19.05 -31.43
C MET A 266 20.36 -18.72 -32.68
N HIS A 267 20.47 -17.44 -33.06
CA HIS A 267 21.39 -17.00 -34.11
C HIS A 267 22.86 -17.25 -33.72
N SER A 268 23.17 -17.20 -32.43
CA SER A 268 24.48 -17.54 -31.83
C SER A 268 24.70 -19.04 -31.60
N ASN A 269 23.98 -19.91 -32.33
CA ASN A 269 24.01 -21.38 -32.24
C ASN A 269 23.61 -22.02 -30.89
N VAL A 270 23.01 -21.27 -29.96
CA VAL A 270 22.44 -21.82 -28.72
C VAL A 270 21.05 -22.41 -29.01
N PRO A 271 20.82 -23.73 -28.81
CA PRO A 271 19.52 -24.33 -29.08
C PRO A 271 18.48 -23.92 -28.03
N SER A 272 17.19 -24.00 -28.39
CA SER A 272 16.09 -23.82 -27.43
C SER A 272 16.15 -24.87 -26.30
N GLY A 273 16.25 -24.41 -25.04
CA GLY A 273 16.37 -25.28 -23.87
C GLY A 273 16.37 -24.52 -22.54
N GLN A 274 16.46 -25.24 -21.42
CA GLN A 274 16.42 -24.62 -20.08
C GLN A 274 17.65 -23.73 -19.81
N HIS A 275 18.80 -24.03 -20.41
CA HIS A 275 19.99 -23.19 -20.35
C HIS A 275 19.81 -21.80 -20.97
N VAL A 276 18.89 -21.61 -21.92
CA VAL A 276 18.60 -20.28 -22.50
C VAL A 276 18.21 -19.29 -21.40
N LYS A 277 17.44 -19.73 -20.39
CA LYS A 277 17.15 -18.88 -19.22
C LYS A 277 18.41 -18.58 -18.41
N LYS A 278 19.24 -19.59 -18.11
CA LYS A 278 20.49 -19.43 -17.33
C LYS A 278 21.42 -18.40 -17.99
N ILE A 279 21.61 -18.51 -19.30
CA ILE A 279 22.43 -17.61 -20.11
C ILE A 279 21.83 -16.19 -20.07
N LEU A 280 20.53 -16.03 -20.36
CA LEU A 280 19.88 -14.71 -20.29
C LEU A 280 19.89 -14.09 -18.89
N ASP A 281 19.86 -14.88 -17.81
CA ASP A 281 19.99 -14.40 -16.43
C ASP A 281 21.43 -13.94 -16.11
N HIS A 282 22.44 -14.60 -16.67
CA HIS A 282 23.85 -14.22 -16.54
C HIS A 282 24.23 -12.99 -17.37
N LEU A 283 23.86 -12.95 -18.65
CA LEU A 283 24.09 -11.78 -19.50
C LEU A 283 23.36 -10.54 -18.96
N PHE A 284 22.18 -10.72 -18.36
CA PHE A 284 21.48 -9.63 -17.66
C PHE A 284 22.26 -9.15 -16.42
N LYS A 285 22.89 -10.05 -15.66
CA LYS A 285 23.76 -9.68 -14.54
C LYS A 285 24.97 -8.85 -15.01
N LEU A 286 25.69 -9.30 -16.04
CA LEU A 286 26.83 -8.56 -16.61
C LEU A 286 26.42 -7.17 -17.10
N TRP A 287 25.26 -7.07 -17.77
CA TRP A 287 24.70 -5.80 -18.23
C TRP A 287 24.36 -4.86 -17.05
N ILE A 288 23.78 -5.36 -15.96
CA ILE A 288 23.56 -4.60 -14.72
C ILE A 288 24.90 -4.14 -14.12
N GLU A 289 25.90 -5.02 -14.05
CA GLU A 289 27.23 -4.71 -13.51
C GLU A 289 28.00 -3.67 -14.36
N SER A 290 27.73 -3.61 -15.68
CA SER A 290 28.25 -2.57 -16.58
C SER A 290 27.60 -1.18 -16.41
N GLN A 291 26.63 -1.04 -15.52
CA GLN A 291 25.68 0.10 -15.48
C GLN A 291 24.93 0.29 -16.82
N TRP A 292 24.45 -0.83 -17.38
CA TRP A 292 23.58 -0.88 -18.56
C TRP A 292 24.24 -0.42 -19.88
N LYS A 293 25.58 -0.33 -19.90
CA LYS A 293 26.38 0.20 -21.02
C LYS A 293 26.70 -0.84 -22.08
N MET A 294 26.85 -2.12 -21.70
CA MET A 294 27.23 -3.17 -22.65
C MET A 294 26.16 -3.39 -23.72
N ASP A 295 26.60 -3.49 -24.97
CA ASP A 295 25.73 -3.74 -26.11
C ASP A 295 25.46 -5.24 -26.36
N GLN A 296 24.73 -5.55 -27.43
CA GLN A 296 24.41 -6.93 -27.82
C GLN A 296 25.66 -7.73 -28.21
N GLU A 297 26.61 -7.17 -28.95
CA GLU A 297 27.82 -7.87 -29.39
C GLU A 297 28.81 -8.09 -28.25
N GLU A 298 28.91 -7.16 -27.31
CA GLU A 298 29.66 -7.32 -26.06
C GLU A 298 29.08 -8.44 -25.21
N LEU A 299 27.77 -8.44 -24.95
CA LEU A 299 27.13 -9.47 -24.12
C LEU A 299 27.17 -10.87 -24.77
N LEU A 300 27.00 -10.98 -26.09
CA LEU A 300 27.04 -12.30 -26.76
C LEU A 300 28.43 -12.98 -26.72
N LYS A 301 29.51 -12.26 -26.39
CA LYS A 301 30.84 -12.86 -26.14
C LYS A 301 30.88 -13.69 -24.84
N HIS A 302 30.00 -13.41 -23.88
CA HIS A 302 29.93 -14.07 -22.56
C HIS A 302 28.93 -15.24 -22.49
N ILE A 303 28.52 -15.81 -23.64
CA ILE A 303 27.60 -16.97 -23.68
C ILE A 303 28.24 -18.23 -23.08
N ASP A 304 29.54 -18.43 -23.29
CA ASP A 304 30.26 -19.64 -22.87
C ASP A 304 30.90 -19.54 -21.48
N ASP A 305 30.77 -18.39 -20.80
CA ASP A 305 31.12 -18.20 -19.38
C ASP A 305 30.29 -19.10 -18.45
N ILE A 306 29.22 -19.71 -18.96
CA ILE A 306 28.42 -20.76 -18.30
C ILE A 306 28.51 -22.08 -19.08
N GLU A 307 28.79 -23.18 -18.37
CA GLU A 307 28.67 -24.52 -18.92
C GLU A 307 27.20 -24.88 -19.27
N TRP A 308 26.80 -24.62 -20.51
CA TRP A 308 25.51 -25.05 -21.07
C TRP A 308 25.63 -26.23 -22.04
N ARG A 309 26.76 -26.32 -22.77
CA ARG A 309 26.98 -27.28 -23.87
C ARG A 309 26.84 -28.75 -23.45
N ASN A 310 27.19 -29.07 -22.20
CA ASN A 310 27.20 -30.43 -21.65
C ASN A 310 25.80 -31.03 -21.37
N GLU A 311 24.73 -30.22 -21.30
CA GLU A 311 23.38 -30.71 -20.99
C GLU A 311 22.80 -31.68 -22.05
N LYS A 312 23.27 -31.62 -23.30
CA LYS A 312 22.85 -32.51 -24.40
C LYS A 312 23.03 -34.01 -24.12
N SER A 313 23.92 -34.38 -23.20
CA SER A 313 24.21 -35.78 -22.85
C SER A 313 23.06 -36.48 -22.09
N ARG A 314 22.30 -35.74 -21.26
CA ARG A 314 21.38 -36.33 -20.27
C ARG A 314 19.92 -36.48 -20.74
N SER A 315 19.50 -35.76 -21.78
CA SER A 315 18.11 -35.84 -22.29
C SER A 315 17.86 -37.06 -23.16
N THR A 316 18.85 -37.48 -23.95
CA THR A 316 18.71 -38.54 -24.98
C THR A 316 18.56 -39.95 -24.39
N GLN A 317 19.06 -40.21 -23.17
CA GLN A 317 19.01 -41.54 -22.55
C GLN A 317 17.63 -41.97 -22.01
N LYS A 318 16.67 -41.06 -21.85
CA LYS A 318 15.34 -41.38 -21.27
C LYS A 318 14.26 -41.81 -22.28
N ARG A 319 14.63 -42.19 -23.51
CA ARG A 319 13.70 -42.69 -24.56
C ARG A 319 14.18 -43.97 -25.26
N LYS A 320 14.60 -44.98 -24.48
CA LYS A 320 14.74 -46.38 -24.94
C LYS A 320 14.29 -47.38 -23.86
N HIS A 321 12.98 -47.51 -23.69
CA HIS A 321 12.38 -48.68 -23.05
C HIS A 321 10.94 -48.91 -23.54
N SER A 322 10.46 -50.16 -23.37
CA SER A 322 9.13 -50.67 -23.71
C SER A 322 8.63 -50.41 -25.15
N PHE A 323 9.05 -51.27 -26.09
CA PHE A 323 8.21 -51.75 -27.19
C PHE A 323 8.82 -53.06 -27.77
N GLU A 324 8.67 -54.11 -26.97
CA GLU A 324 9.03 -55.54 -27.12
C GLU A 324 8.86 -56.08 -25.68
N ASP A 325 8.17 -57.18 -25.37
CA ASP A 325 7.62 -58.24 -26.22
C ASP A 325 6.15 -58.59 -25.89
N ARG A 326 5.59 -59.39 -26.81
CA ARG A 326 4.34 -60.19 -26.86
C ARG A 326 3.60 -60.51 -25.55
#